data_AF-F9QDG3-F1
#
_entry.id   AF-F9QDG3-F1
#
_cell.length_a   1.000
_cell.length_b   1.000
_cell.length_c   1.000
_cell.angle_alpha   90.00
_cell.angle_beta   90.00
_cell.angle_gamma   90.00
#
_symmetry.space_group_name_H-M   'P 1'
#
loop_
_entity.id
_entity.type
_entity.pdbx_description
1 polymer ?
#
loop_
_entity_poly.entity_id
_entity_poly.type
_entity_poly.pdbx_seq_one_letter_code
_entity_poly.pdbx_strand_id
1 'polypeptide(L)'
;MKRLQCLYRPEQNQEYPWMLKHPKVNAALALFKTRQEATEWYFSLKEECVYWFQNDRGIWAGQIISGIESDGVFEHEIVVDNFDGGSTMESVGKENHISLSTWRRNEKDAEQRLRNITDFKLISDPKTYFPAEDIKRPARKSRKDVEIEELRKRIELLLIQLANSSKDYSKEIESLKEELNNSSFDKTELLERIIELQKRADEEEKAKQVVVEEKVVEKEKSYLTTFICACELSIEDRMKVLVIYKDKLNKIRQNLQNKVGSTADVNEIKNNIEKVNQIYSKLLKEDKNLTENQRTVVSLLLEQVKNSAIELVKSFEINADAKDTPASATYYYDDELGFNNKVAHGTSYVLFNMHHVAFTTKDKYTYSVPALTKISRNNVAIELLKETVKEIVTEKVPTSSVSHDNCEKPSKLLRLFAVLSSVLLFILIFVLIFLVIYYVQM
;
A
#
# COMPACT_ATOMS: atom_id res chain seq x y z
N MET A 1 17.23 20.89 -19.09
CA MET A 1 15.80 20.80 -18.68
C MET A 1 15.43 21.94 -17.77
N LYS A 2 14.21 22.48 -17.92
CA LYS A 2 13.66 23.55 -17.08
C LYS A 2 13.25 23.04 -15.70
N ARG A 3 13.30 23.89 -14.68
CA ARG A 3 12.76 23.61 -13.33
C ARG A 3 11.45 24.35 -13.14
N LEU A 4 10.40 23.64 -12.76
CA LEU A 4 9.14 24.27 -12.42
C LEU A 4 8.58 23.73 -11.11
N GLN A 5 8.05 24.62 -10.29
CA GLN A 5 7.33 24.30 -9.07
C GLN A 5 5.89 24.79 -9.21
N CYS A 6 4.93 23.94 -8.83
CA CYS A 6 3.55 24.30 -8.61
C CYS A 6 3.28 24.37 -7.12
N LEU A 7 3.11 25.60 -6.63
CA LEU A 7 3.03 25.93 -5.22
C LEU A 7 1.60 26.32 -4.86
N TYR A 8 1.11 25.84 -3.72
CA TYR A 8 -0.17 26.25 -3.17
C TYR A 8 0.02 27.44 -2.21
N ARG A 9 -0.49 28.62 -2.57
CA ARG A 9 -0.30 29.90 -1.86
C ARG A 9 -1.62 30.70 -1.74
N PRO A 10 -2.65 30.14 -1.08
CA PRO A 10 -3.94 30.83 -0.91
C PRO A 10 -3.81 32.15 -0.15
N GLU A 11 -2.82 32.27 0.74
CA GLU A 11 -2.53 33.48 1.52
C GLU A 11 -2.06 34.67 0.65
N GLN A 12 -1.49 34.40 -0.52
CA GLN A 12 -1.02 35.44 -1.44
C GLN A 12 -2.10 35.86 -2.43
N ASN A 13 -2.93 34.91 -2.86
CA ASN A 13 -4.02 35.17 -3.79
C ASN A 13 -5.10 34.10 -3.62
N GLN A 14 -6.22 34.46 -3.00
CA GLN A 14 -7.32 33.51 -2.76
C GLN A 14 -8.05 33.12 -4.05
N GLU A 15 -8.08 34.00 -5.05
CA GLU A 15 -8.76 33.76 -6.33
C GLU A 15 -7.95 32.82 -7.23
N TYR A 16 -6.61 32.92 -7.20
CA TYR A 16 -5.69 32.06 -7.95
C TYR A 16 -4.62 31.48 -7.01
N PRO A 17 -4.98 30.50 -6.16
CA PRO A 17 -4.12 30.01 -5.10
C PRO A 17 -2.97 29.12 -5.61
N TRP A 18 -2.98 28.69 -6.87
CA TRP A 18 -1.94 27.84 -7.44
C TRP A 18 -0.97 28.64 -8.28
N MET A 19 0.32 28.55 -7.98
CA MET A 19 1.37 29.35 -8.60
C MET A 19 2.41 28.46 -9.28
N LEU A 20 2.63 28.68 -10.57
CA LEU A 20 3.78 28.13 -11.30
C LEU A 20 4.98 29.06 -11.15
N LYS A 21 6.13 28.51 -10.77
CA LYS A 21 7.33 29.31 -10.50
C LYS A 21 8.61 28.50 -10.64
N HIS A 22 9.68 29.13 -11.12
CA HIS A 22 11.04 28.57 -11.05
C HIS A 22 11.64 28.83 -9.65
N PRO A 23 12.29 27.84 -9.00
CA PRO A 23 12.76 27.95 -7.62
C PRO A 23 13.72 29.12 -7.34
N LYS A 24 14.50 29.53 -8.35
CA LYS A 24 15.47 30.65 -8.25
C LYS A 24 14.96 32.00 -8.79
N VAL A 25 13.80 32.04 -9.43
CA VAL A 25 13.24 33.29 -9.96
C VAL A 25 12.26 33.82 -8.94
N ASN A 26 12.30 35.11 -8.59
CA ASN A 26 11.41 35.65 -7.55
C ASN A 26 9.96 35.77 -8.03
N ALA A 27 9.75 36.20 -9.27
CA ALA A 27 8.44 36.32 -9.90
C ALA A 27 7.84 34.95 -10.21
N ALA A 28 6.51 34.84 -10.15
CA ALA A 28 5.78 33.70 -10.66
C ALA A 28 5.74 33.70 -12.20
N LEU A 29 5.60 32.52 -12.79
CA LEU A 29 5.34 32.36 -14.22
C LEU A 29 3.86 32.66 -14.53
N ALA A 30 2.96 32.01 -13.80
CA ALA A 30 1.51 32.13 -13.95
C ALA A 30 0.78 31.66 -12.68
N LEU A 31 -0.47 32.11 -12.51
CA LEU A 31 -1.36 31.75 -11.40
C LEU A 31 -2.65 31.12 -11.93
N PHE A 32 -3.16 30.11 -11.22
CA PHE A 32 -4.30 29.28 -11.61
C PHE A 32 -5.26 29.05 -10.44
N LYS A 33 -6.50 28.68 -10.76
CA LYS A 33 -7.52 28.33 -9.75
C LYS A 33 -7.30 26.92 -9.20
N THR A 34 -6.79 26.00 -10.03
CA THR A 34 -6.50 24.63 -9.63
C THR A 34 -5.09 24.18 -10.03
N ARG A 35 -4.55 23.19 -9.30
CA ARG A 35 -3.28 22.53 -9.65
C ARG A 35 -3.33 21.86 -11.02
N GLN A 36 -4.46 21.21 -11.33
CA GLN A 36 -4.64 20.51 -12.58
C GLN A 36 -4.56 21.47 -13.77
N GLU A 37 -5.24 22.62 -13.71
CA GLU A 37 -5.14 23.65 -14.76
C GLU A 37 -3.71 24.15 -14.96
N ALA A 38 -2.98 24.37 -13.86
CA ALA A 38 -1.58 24.78 -13.92
C ALA A 38 -0.71 23.75 -14.66
N THR A 39 -0.92 22.46 -14.36
CA THR A 39 -0.17 21.36 -14.97
C THR A 39 -0.53 21.19 -16.44
N GLU A 40 -1.84 21.17 -16.74
CA GLU A 40 -2.39 21.07 -18.09
C GLU A 40 -1.87 22.16 -19.02
N TRP A 41 -1.91 23.41 -18.55
CA TRP A 41 -1.40 24.56 -19.30
C TRP A 41 0.09 24.44 -19.55
N TYR A 42 0.91 24.13 -18.55
CA TYR A 42 2.36 24.09 -18.74
C TYR A 42 2.81 22.93 -19.61
N PHE A 43 2.23 21.74 -19.45
CA PHE A 43 2.59 20.59 -20.28
C PHE A 43 2.17 20.74 -21.74
N SER A 44 1.17 21.59 -22.02
CA SER A 44 0.82 21.94 -23.41
C SER A 44 1.94 22.66 -24.16
N LEU A 45 2.89 23.27 -23.46
CA LEU A 45 4.05 23.94 -24.06
C LEU A 45 5.09 22.94 -24.60
N LYS A 46 4.99 21.65 -24.22
CA LYS A 46 5.89 20.56 -24.65
C LYS A 46 7.37 20.85 -24.36
N GLU A 47 7.63 21.54 -23.26
CA GLU A 47 8.96 21.88 -22.80
C GLU A 47 9.51 20.78 -21.88
N GLU A 48 10.78 20.42 -22.05
CA GLU A 48 11.44 19.47 -21.15
C GLU A 48 11.61 20.08 -19.75
N CYS A 49 11.02 19.45 -18.75
CA CYS A 49 10.95 20.01 -17.41
C CYS A 49 11.02 18.97 -16.32
N VAL A 50 11.54 19.40 -15.18
CA VAL A 50 11.27 18.75 -13.89
C VAL A 50 10.25 19.62 -13.16
N TYR A 51 9.07 19.05 -12.99
CA TYR A 51 7.88 19.70 -12.43
C TYR A 51 7.61 19.16 -11.02
N TRP A 52 7.88 19.94 -9.98
CA TRP A 52 7.51 19.59 -8.60
C TRP A 52 6.16 20.20 -8.25
N PHE A 53 5.32 19.47 -7.52
CA PHE A 53 4.00 19.97 -7.14
C PHE A 53 3.66 19.71 -5.68
N GLN A 54 2.87 20.62 -5.12
CA GLN A 54 2.31 20.53 -3.77
C GLN A 54 0.86 20.03 -3.81
N ASN A 55 0.36 19.50 -2.69
CA ASN A 55 -1.07 19.31 -2.48
C ASN A 55 -1.76 20.61 -1.98
N ASP A 56 -3.07 20.54 -1.77
CA ASP A 56 -3.92 21.61 -1.25
C ASP A 56 -3.65 22.00 0.22
N ARG A 57 -2.64 21.38 0.84
CA ARG A 57 -2.10 21.76 2.15
C ARG A 57 -0.72 22.42 2.04
N GLY A 58 -0.21 22.62 0.82
CA GLY A 58 1.11 23.18 0.58
C GLY A 58 2.26 22.22 0.89
N ILE A 59 1.99 20.92 1.04
CA ILE A 59 2.98 19.87 1.27
C ILE A 59 3.41 19.32 -0.10
N TRP A 60 4.70 19.09 -0.31
CA TRP A 60 5.20 18.50 -1.56
C TRP A 60 4.62 17.10 -1.75
N ALA A 61 3.96 16.89 -2.88
CA ALA A 61 3.19 15.68 -3.15
C ALA A 61 3.80 14.82 -4.26
N GLY A 62 4.68 15.39 -5.07
CA GLY A 62 5.41 14.63 -6.07
C GLY A 62 6.21 15.49 -7.02
N GLN A 63 6.80 14.82 -8.00
CA GLN A 63 7.40 15.43 -9.17
C GLN A 63 7.02 14.66 -10.44
N ILE A 64 6.99 15.38 -11.57
CA ILE A 64 6.85 14.83 -12.91
C ILE A 64 8.06 15.26 -13.73
N ILE A 65 8.77 14.31 -14.33
CA ILE A 65 9.92 14.56 -15.19
C ILE A 65 9.47 14.35 -16.63
N SER A 66 9.35 15.43 -17.39
CA SER A 66 8.89 15.41 -18.78
C SER A 66 10.04 15.68 -19.73
N GLY A 67 10.25 14.84 -20.74
CA GLY A 67 11.33 15.03 -21.70
C GLY A 67 11.27 14.09 -22.90
N ILE A 68 12.13 14.35 -23.89
CA ILE A 68 12.23 13.54 -25.10
C ILE A 68 13.19 12.37 -24.84
N GLU A 69 12.74 11.16 -25.17
CA GLU A 69 13.55 9.95 -25.12
C GLU A 69 14.50 9.81 -26.31
N SER A 70 15.42 8.85 -26.21
CA SER A 70 16.35 8.53 -27.31
C SER A 70 15.65 8.09 -28.61
N ASP A 71 14.40 7.61 -28.51
CA ASP A 71 13.54 7.25 -29.66
C ASP A 71 12.72 8.44 -30.19
N GLY A 72 12.92 9.65 -29.64
CA GLY A 72 12.23 10.88 -30.04
C GLY A 72 10.83 11.04 -29.43
N VAL A 73 10.41 10.17 -28.52
CA VAL A 73 9.08 10.22 -27.91
C VAL A 73 9.09 11.12 -26.67
N PHE A 74 8.07 11.96 -26.51
CA PHE A 74 7.88 12.77 -25.30
C PHE A 74 7.19 11.93 -24.21
N GLU A 75 7.87 11.73 -23.08
CA GLU A 75 7.38 10.92 -21.96
C GLU A 75 7.36 11.72 -20.66
N HIS A 76 6.48 11.29 -19.75
CA HIS A 76 6.28 11.90 -18.43
C HIS A 76 6.46 10.84 -17.35
N GLU A 77 7.56 10.92 -16.60
CA GLU A 77 7.82 10.05 -15.46
C GLU A 77 7.26 10.68 -14.18
N ILE A 78 6.51 9.90 -13.40
CA ILE A 78 5.86 10.33 -12.15
C ILE A 78 6.65 9.75 -10.98
N VAL A 79 7.05 10.60 -10.04
CA VAL A 79 7.76 10.18 -8.82
C VAL A 79 7.05 10.79 -7.62
N VAL A 80 6.48 9.93 -6.77
CA VAL A 80 5.74 10.32 -5.56
C VAL A 80 6.33 9.75 -4.27
N ASP A 81 7.13 8.68 -4.36
CA ASP A 81 7.60 7.89 -3.21
C ASP A 81 8.49 8.65 -2.19
N ASN A 82 9.08 9.78 -2.59
CA ASN A 82 9.97 10.59 -1.74
C ASN A 82 9.29 11.88 -1.22
N PHE A 83 7.96 11.93 -1.23
CA PHE A 83 7.20 13.15 -0.95
C PHE A 83 6.10 12.93 0.09
N ASP A 84 5.99 13.86 1.05
CA ASP A 84 5.08 13.74 2.21
C ASP A 84 3.60 14.05 1.90
N GLY A 85 3.30 14.47 0.66
CA GLY A 85 1.99 14.99 0.28
C GLY A 85 0.93 13.92 -0.03
N GLY A 86 1.27 12.63 0.10
CA GLY A 86 0.32 11.51 0.06
C GLY A 86 -0.33 11.25 -1.30
N SER A 87 0.28 11.70 -2.39
CA SER A 87 -0.22 11.39 -3.75
C SER A 87 0.23 10.01 -4.19
N THR A 88 -0.63 9.30 -4.92
CA THR A 88 -0.28 8.03 -5.56
C THR A 88 0.02 8.23 -7.04
N MET A 89 0.82 7.34 -7.61
CA MET A 89 1.16 7.36 -9.03
C MET A 89 -0.09 7.28 -9.91
N GLU A 90 -1.08 6.47 -9.53
CA GLU A 90 -2.37 6.34 -10.20
C GLU A 90 -3.18 7.64 -10.14
N SER A 91 -3.21 8.30 -8.99
CA SER A 91 -3.94 9.56 -8.85
C SER A 91 -3.32 10.66 -9.73
N VAL A 92 -2.00 10.75 -9.76
CA VAL A 92 -1.25 11.76 -10.53
C VAL A 92 -1.32 11.45 -12.02
N GLY A 93 -1.22 10.17 -12.40
CA GLY A 93 -1.35 9.73 -13.78
C GLY A 93 -2.74 10.04 -14.33
N LYS A 94 -3.79 9.69 -13.57
CA LYS A 94 -5.19 9.99 -13.94
C LYS A 94 -5.46 11.49 -14.04
N GLU A 95 -4.97 12.28 -13.09
CA GLU A 95 -5.16 13.74 -13.08
C GLU A 95 -4.54 14.43 -14.29
N ASN A 96 -3.38 13.94 -14.76
CA ASN A 96 -2.60 14.57 -15.82
C ASN A 96 -2.72 13.85 -17.18
N HIS A 97 -3.66 12.89 -17.28
CA HIS A 97 -3.87 12.06 -18.46
C HIS A 97 -2.64 11.27 -18.90
N ILE A 98 -1.76 10.88 -17.98
CA ILE A 98 -0.55 10.11 -18.24
C ILE A 98 -0.86 8.61 -18.04
N SER A 99 -0.63 7.83 -19.09
CA SER A 99 -0.71 6.37 -19.04
C SER A 99 0.47 5.81 -18.25
N LEU A 100 0.22 5.06 -17.18
CA LEU A 100 1.30 4.45 -16.39
C LEU A 100 2.03 3.33 -17.14
N SER A 101 1.42 2.73 -18.15
CA SER A 101 2.02 1.66 -18.94
C SER A 101 2.90 2.17 -20.09
N THR A 102 2.64 3.38 -20.58
CA THR A 102 3.38 3.95 -21.72
C THR A 102 4.13 5.22 -21.38
N TRP A 103 3.88 5.81 -20.21
CA TRP A 103 4.37 7.12 -19.76
C TRP A 103 4.01 8.28 -20.69
N ARG A 104 3.08 8.04 -21.61
CA ARG A 104 2.60 9.02 -22.58
C ARG A 104 1.34 9.67 -22.07
N ARG A 105 1.22 10.95 -22.36
CA ARG A 105 0.01 11.71 -22.10
C ARG A 105 -1.01 11.48 -23.21
N ASN A 106 -2.27 11.33 -22.84
CA ASN A 106 -3.38 11.35 -23.80
C ASN A 106 -3.61 12.80 -24.24
N GLU A 107 -2.95 13.19 -25.33
CA GLU A 107 -3.02 14.55 -25.88
C GLU A 107 -4.45 14.98 -26.25
N LYS A 108 -5.33 14.06 -26.66
CA LYS A 108 -6.72 14.41 -27.02
C LYS A 108 -7.50 14.92 -25.82
N ASP A 109 -7.42 14.21 -24.70
CA ASP A 109 -8.11 14.58 -23.47
C ASP A 109 -7.52 15.86 -22.87
N ALA A 110 -6.18 15.95 -22.89
CA ALA A 110 -5.44 17.13 -22.46
C ALA A 110 -5.82 18.39 -23.26
N GLU A 111 -5.84 18.31 -24.60
CA GLU A 111 -6.24 19.43 -25.46
C GLU A 111 -7.70 19.83 -25.23
N GLN A 112 -8.60 18.87 -25.01
CA GLN A 112 -9.99 19.16 -24.68
C GLN A 112 -10.11 19.92 -23.37
N ARG A 113 -9.31 19.56 -22.37
CA ARG A 113 -9.33 20.23 -21.07
C ARG A 113 -8.65 21.60 -21.12
N LEU A 114 -7.55 21.73 -21.85
CA LEU A 114 -6.85 22.99 -22.09
C LEU A 114 -7.78 24.06 -22.69
N ARG A 115 -8.68 23.69 -23.61
CA ARG A 115 -9.70 24.59 -24.17
C ARG A 115 -10.66 25.17 -23.13
N ASN A 116 -10.82 24.50 -21.99
CA ASN A 116 -11.68 24.96 -20.89
C ASN A 116 -10.92 25.85 -19.89
N ILE A 117 -9.59 25.96 -20.02
CA ILE A 117 -8.78 26.86 -19.19
C ILE A 117 -8.87 28.27 -19.78
N THR A 118 -9.96 28.96 -19.48
CA THR A 118 -10.20 30.33 -19.95
C THR A 118 -9.78 31.40 -18.96
N ASP A 119 -9.56 31.02 -17.70
CA ASP A 119 -9.39 31.96 -16.58
C ASP A 119 -8.16 31.63 -15.72
N PHE A 120 -7.04 32.28 -16.05
CA PHE A 120 -5.78 32.20 -15.33
C PHE A 120 -4.96 33.50 -15.55
N LYS A 121 -3.99 33.77 -14.68
CA LYS A 121 -3.15 34.98 -14.77
C LYS A 121 -1.74 34.64 -15.24
N LEU A 122 -1.39 35.00 -16.47
CA LEU A 122 -0.02 34.93 -16.97
C LEU A 122 0.79 36.13 -16.46
N ILE A 123 1.90 35.88 -15.77
CA ILE A 123 2.74 36.93 -15.16
C ILE A 123 4.03 37.13 -15.96
N SER A 124 4.59 36.07 -16.53
CA SER A 124 5.82 36.13 -17.30
C SER A 124 5.73 35.25 -18.54
N ASP A 125 6.44 35.62 -19.60
CA ASP A 125 6.51 34.84 -20.83
C ASP A 125 7.32 33.55 -20.59
N PRO A 126 6.74 32.35 -20.80
CA PRO A 126 7.44 31.08 -20.64
C PRO A 126 8.75 30.98 -21.40
N LYS A 127 8.88 31.64 -22.56
CA LYS A 127 10.09 31.55 -23.40
C LYS A 127 11.29 32.28 -22.79
N THR A 128 11.05 33.34 -22.03
CA THR A 128 12.10 34.19 -21.45
C THR A 128 12.22 34.06 -19.94
N TYR A 129 11.25 33.42 -19.28
CA TYR A 129 11.18 33.30 -17.84
C TYR A 129 12.30 32.45 -17.21
N PHE A 130 12.72 31.38 -17.91
CA PHE A 130 13.67 30.43 -17.33
C PHE A 130 15.12 30.90 -17.48
N PRO A 131 15.95 30.82 -16.40
CA PRO A 131 17.39 31.05 -16.51
C PRO A 131 18.05 30.10 -17.53
N ALA A 132 19.23 30.49 -18.04
CA ALA A 132 20.02 29.68 -18.97
C ALA A 132 20.61 28.40 -18.35
N GLU A 133 20.44 28.18 -17.04
CA GLU A 133 20.91 26.96 -16.38
C GLU A 133 20.05 25.75 -16.77
N ASP A 134 20.70 24.72 -17.30
CA ASP A 134 20.10 23.42 -17.55
C ASP A 134 20.43 22.43 -16.43
N ILE A 135 19.40 21.78 -15.87
CA ILE A 135 19.66 20.54 -15.11
C ILE A 135 19.95 19.43 -16.10
N LYS A 136 20.95 18.62 -15.78
CA LYS A 136 21.08 17.29 -16.35
C LYS A 136 19.85 16.48 -15.97
N ARG A 137 19.28 15.81 -16.97
CA ARG A 137 18.21 14.84 -16.75
C ARG A 137 18.66 13.81 -15.70
N PRO A 138 17.88 13.55 -14.64
CA PRO A 138 18.20 12.50 -13.68
C PRO A 138 18.38 11.16 -14.40
N ALA A 139 19.35 10.34 -13.98
CA ALA A 139 19.55 9.02 -14.57
C ALA A 139 18.34 8.14 -14.25
N ARG A 140 17.61 7.70 -15.29
CA ARG A 140 16.45 6.80 -15.19
C ARG A 140 16.90 5.39 -14.75
N LYS A 141 16.05 4.66 -14.02
CA LYS A 141 16.06 3.18 -14.09
C LYS A 141 15.68 2.80 -15.53
N SER A 142 16.38 1.88 -16.19
CA SER A 142 16.13 1.66 -17.62
C SER A 142 14.71 1.13 -17.83
N ARG A 143 14.05 1.57 -18.91
CA ARG A 143 12.73 1.05 -19.33
C ARG A 143 12.72 -0.49 -19.37
N LYS A 144 13.85 -1.10 -19.72
CA LYS A 144 14.04 -2.56 -19.69
C LYS A 144 13.99 -3.16 -18.28
N ASP A 145 14.46 -2.45 -17.25
CA ASP A 145 14.44 -2.94 -15.87
C ASP A 145 13.04 -2.83 -15.25
N VAL A 146 12.31 -1.74 -15.57
CA VAL A 146 10.91 -1.58 -15.20
C VAL A 146 10.03 -2.59 -15.93
N GLU A 147 10.21 -2.78 -17.24
CA GLU A 147 9.53 -3.81 -18.02
C GLU A 147 9.88 -5.23 -17.53
N ILE A 148 11.15 -5.51 -17.16
CA ILE A 148 11.54 -6.80 -16.57
C ILE A 148 10.83 -7.02 -15.22
N GLU A 149 10.76 -6.01 -14.36
CA GLU A 149 10.03 -6.12 -13.09
C GLU A 149 8.53 -6.31 -13.30
N GLU A 150 7.92 -5.60 -14.24
CA GLU A 150 6.51 -5.77 -14.60
C GLU A 150 6.23 -7.13 -15.23
N LEU A 151 7.12 -7.62 -16.08
CA LEU A 151 7.07 -8.96 -16.67
C LEU A 151 7.20 -10.05 -15.60
N ARG A 152 8.14 -9.90 -14.66
CA ARG A 152 8.26 -10.79 -13.50
C ARG A 152 6.98 -10.81 -12.68
N LYS A 153 6.42 -9.63 -12.39
CA LYS A 153 5.13 -9.50 -11.68
C LYS A 153 3.98 -10.14 -12.46
N ARG A 154 3.94 -10.02 -13.79
CA ARG A 154 2.90 -10.62 -14.64
C ARG A 154 2.99 -12.14 -14.67
N ILE A 155 4.20 -12.69 -14.79
CA ILE A 155 4.48 -14.13 -14.71
C ILE A 155 4.12 -14.68 -13.33
N GLU A 156 4.41 -13.93 -12.27
CA GLU A 156 3.99 -14.29 -10.90
C GLU A 156 2.47 -14.31 -10.73
N LEU A 157 1.76 -13.33 -11.30
CA LEU A 157 0.29 -13.31 -11.31
C LEU A 157 -0.30 -14.49 -12.10
N LEU A 158 0.30 -14.84 -13.23
CA LEU A 158 -0.11 -16.00 -14.04
C LEU A 158 0.10 -17.32 -13.30
N LEU A 159 1.21 -17.48 -12.57
CA LEU A 159 1.45 -18.65 -11.72
C LEU A 159 0.37 -18.80 -10.65
N ILE A 160 -0.07 -17.70 -10.06
CA ILE A 160 -1.14 -17.68 -9.05
C ILE A 160 -2.50 -18.00 -9.70
N GLN A 161 -2.79 -17.48 -10.91
CA GLN A 161 -4.03 -17.76 -11.64
C GLN A 161 -4.12 -19.23 -12.09
N LEU A 162 -3.02 -19.81 -12.57
CA LEU A 162 -2.98 -21.13 -13.17
C LEU A 162 -2.88 -22.27 -12.15
N ALA A 163 -2.54 -21.99 -10.89
CA ALA A 163 -2.62 -22.98 -9.80
C ALA A 163 -4.04 -23.56 -9.59
N ASN A 164 -5.08 -22.92 -10.17
CA ASN A 164 -6.47 -23.39 -10.14
C ASN A 164 -6.98 -23.91 -11.51
N SER A 165 -6.12 -23.97 -12.52
CA SER A 165 -6.42 -24.55 -13.85
C SER A 165 -6.27 -26.08 -13.83
N SER A 166 -7.08 -26.79 -14.63
CA SER A 166 -6.99 -28.26 -14.76
C SER A 166 -5.94 -28.72 -15.77
N LYS A 167 -5.40 -27.80 -16.58
CA LYS A 167 -4.25 -28.04 -17.46
C LYS A 167 -2.99 -27.53 -16.81
N ASP A 168 -1.97 -28.39 -16.84
CA ASP A 168 -0.66 -28.13 -16.27
C ASP A 168 0.19 -27.30 -17.24
N TYR A 169 0.09 -25.97 -17.13
CA TYR A 169 0.90 -25.02 -17.89
C TYR A 169 2.29 -24.79 -17.28
N SER A 170 2.66 -25.54 -16.23
CA SER A 170 3.92 -25.36 -15.49
C SER A 170 5.17 -25.39 -16.39
N LYS A 171 5.20 -26.28 -17.40
CA LYS A 171 6.29 -26.36 -18.38
C LYS A 171 6.41 -25.12 -19.28
N GLU A 172 5.28 -24.57 -19.72
CA GLU A 172 5.26 -23.36 -20.55
C GLU A 172 5.68 -22.13 -19.73
N ILE A 173 5.34 -22.09 -18.44
CA ILE A 173 5.74 -21.02 -17.53
C ILE A 173 7.23 -21.13 -17.14
N GLU A 174 7.74 -22.34 -16.91
CA GLU A 174 9.18 -22.55 -16.69
C GLU A 174 10.00 -22.15 -17.92
N SER A 175 9.53 -22.50 -19.12
CA SER A 175 10.13 -22.04 -20.39
C SER A 175 10.14 -20.51 -20.48
N LEU A 176 9.02 -19.84 -20.17
CA LEU A 176 8.95 -18.37 -20.17
C LEU A 176 9.84 -17.71 -19.12
N LYS A 177 10.04 -18.35 -17.95
CA LYS A 177 10.98 -17.87 -16.92
C LYS A 177 12.43 -17.99 -17.36
N GLU A 178 12.80 -19.10 -17.99
CA GLU A 178 14.13 -19.29 -18.55
C GLU A 178 14.39 -18.31 -19.70
N GLU A 179 13.43 -18.13 -20.60
CA GLU A 179 13.50 -17.18 -21.70
C GLU A 179 13.57 -15.72 -21.19
N LEU A 180 12.84 -15.37 -20.13
CA LEU A 180 12.91 -14.03 -19.51
C LEU A 180 14.28 -13.74 -18.88
N ASN A 181 14.92 -14.76 -18.32
CA ASN A 181 16.25 -14.64 -17.74
C ASN A 181 17.36 -14.66 -18.80
N ASN A 182 17.05 -15.02 -20.05
CA ASN A 182 17.98 -14.99 -21.16
C ASN A 182 18.02 -13.60 -21.80
N SER A 183 19.18 -12.94 -21.76
CA SER A 183 19.35 -11.54 -22.17
C SER A 183 19.26 -11.30 -23.69
N SER A 184 19.27 -12.35 -24.52
CA SER A 184 19.26 -12.25 -25.98
C SER A 184 17.87 -12.40 -26.62
N PHE A 185 16.81 -12.62 -25.84
CA PHE A 185 15.47 -12.93 -26.36
C PHE A 185 14.64 -11.66 -26.63
N ASP A 186 13.79 -11.69 -27.66
CA ASP A 186 12.87 -10.58 -27.95
C ASP A 186 11.75 -10.54 -26.91
N LYS A 187 11.80 -9.53 -26.06
CA LYS A 187 10.88 -9.34 -24.93
C LYS A 187 9.46 -9.00 -25.39
N THR A 188 9.31 -8.49 -26.61
CA THR A 188 8.01 -8.16 -27.21
C THR A 188 7.26 -9.43 -27.59
N GLU A 189 7.96 -10.40 -28.19
CA GLU A 189 7.41 -11.72 -28.51
C GLU A 189 7.06 -12.50 -27.24
N LEU A 190 7.89 -12.36 -26.19
CA LEU A 190 7.65 -12.95 -24.88
C LEU A 190 6.41 -12.35 -24.20
N LEU A 191 6.19 -11.03 -24.33
CA LEU A 191 4.97 -10.35 -23.88
C LEU A 191 3.71 -10.87 -24.60
N GLU A 192 3.76 -11.02 -25.92
CA GLU A 192 2.61 -11.52 -26.69
C GLU A 192 2.25 -12.95 -26.28
N ARG A 193 3.26 -13.82 -26.11
CA ARG A 193 3.06 -15.20 -25.59
C ARG A 193 2.46 -15.22 -24.18
N ILE A 194 2.92 -14.33 -23.29
CA ILE A 194 2.36 -14.18 -21.94
C ILE A 194 0.91 -13.73 -21.99
N ILE A 195 0.58 -12.74 -22.83
CA ILE A 195 -0.79 -12.24 -23.00
C ILE A 195 -1.70 -13.32 -23.59
N GLU A 196 -1.20 -14.10 -24.54
CA GLU A 196 -1.94 -15.20 -25.16
C GLU A 196 -2.16 -16.36 -24.18
N LEU A 197 -1.17 -16.69 -23.35
CA LEU A 197 -1.33 -17.63 -22.23
C LEU A 197 -2.36 -17.13 -21.21
N GLN A 198 -2.30 -15.85 -20.86
CA GLN A 198 -3.27 -15.23 -19.96
C GLN A 198 -4.69 -15.28 -20.53
N LYS A 199 -4.84 -14.96 -21.81
CA LYS A 199 -6.12 -15.02 -22.50
C LYS A 199 -6.67 -16.45 -22.56
N ARG A 200 -5.84 -17.45 -22.85
CA ARG A 200 -6.23 -18.86 -22.84
C ARG A 200 -6.65 -19.33 -21.44
N ALA A 201 -5.92 -18.91 -20.40
CA ALA A 201 -6.27 -19.19 -19.01
C ALA A 201 -7.62 -18.56 -18.62
N ASP A 202 -7.81 -17.29 -18.98
CA ASP A 202 -9.05 -16.54 -18.70
C ASP A 202 -10.25 -17.11 -19.50
N GLU A 203 -10.04 -17.57 -20.73
CA GLU A 203 -11.06 -18.23 -21.56
C GLU A 203 -11.45 -19.60 -20.99
N GLU A 204 -10.51 -20.38 -20.45
CA GLU A 204 -10.82 -21.64 -19.76
C GLU A 204 -11.56 -21.40 -18.43
N GLU A 205 -11.22 -20.34 -17.70
CA GLU A 205 -11.93 -19.92 -16.49
C GLU A 205 -13.37 -19.47 -16.80
N LYS A 206 -13.54 -18.68 -17.87
CA LYS A 206 -14.87 -18.28 -18.38
C LYS A 206 -15.68 -19.45 -18.92
N ALA A 207 -15.06 -20.40 -19.62
CA ALA A 207 -15.74 -21.61 -20.09
C ALA A 207 -16.21 -22.48 -18.92
N LYS A 208 -15.44 -22.55 -17.83
CA LYS A 208 -15.89 -23.18 -16.57
C LYS A 208 -17.05 -22.41 -15.93
N GLN A 209 -17.06 -21.08 -15.97
CA GLN A 209 -18.17 -20.26 -15.48
C GLN A 209 -19.45 -20.50 -16.31
N VAL A 210 -19.37 -20.55 -17.64
CA VAL A 210 -20.54 -20.78 -18.52
C VAL A 210 -21.16 -22.17 -18.33
N VAL A 211 -20.34 -23.22 -18.14
CA VAL A 211 -20.84 -24.58 -17.85
C VAL A 211 -21.47 -24.68 -16.44
N VAL A 212 -21.11 -23.78 -15.51
CA VAL A 212 -21.68 -23.71 -14.16
C VAL A 212 -22.94 -22.82 -14.10
N GLU A 213 -23.01 -21.77 -14.92
CA GLU A 213 -24.14 -20.83 -14.97
C GLU A 213 -25.39 -21.38 -15.69
N GLU A 214 -25.24 -22.26 -16.69
CA GLU A 214 -26.41 -22.82 -17.41
C GLU A 214 -27.21 -23.84 -16.58
N LYS A 215 -26.79 -24.12 -15.33
CA LYS A 215 -27.48 -25.05 -14.42
C LYS A 215 -27.77 -24.48 -13.03
N VAL A 216 -28.08 -23.20 -12.88
CA VAL A 216 -28.69 -22.71 -11.63
C VAL A 216 -29.79 -21.68 -11.88
N VAL A 217 -31.02 -22.18 -11.97
CA VAL A 217 -32.20 -21.42 -11.56
C VAL A 217 -32.09 -21.14 -10.06
N GLU A 218 -32.29 -19.88 -9.68
CA GLU A 218 -32.30 -19.34 -8.31
C GLU A 218 -32.93 -20.28 -7.27
N LYS A 219 -32.08 -20.84 -6.41
CA LYS A 219 -32.40 -21.16 -5.01
C LYS A 219 -31.15 -20.86 -4.18
N GLU A 220 -31.31 -20.12 -3.09
CA GLU A 220 -30.25 -19.84 -2.10
C GLU A 220 -29.56 -21.14 -1.67
N LYS A 221 -28.39 -21.45 -2.25
CA LYS A 221 -27.60 -22.62 -1.84
C LYS A 221 -26.78 -22.25 -0.61
N SER A 222 -27.15 -22.83 0.51
CA SER A 222 -26.31 -22.92 1.70
C SER A 222 -25.34 -24.10 1.53
N TYR A 223 -24.11 -23.96 2.00
CA TYR A 223 -23.04 -24.92 1.80
C TYR A 223 -22.50 -25.43 3.13
N LEU A 224 -22.10 -26.70 3.21
CA LEU A 224 -21.56 -27.31 4.42
C LEU A 224 -20.26 -26.63 4.86
N THR A 225 -20.24 -26.06 6.07
CA THR A 225 -19.02 -25.46 6.64
C THR A 225 -18.23 -26.51 7.39
N THR A 226 -16.93 -26.62 7.13
CA THR A 226 -16.05 -27.52 7.90
C THR A 226 -15.03 -26.73 8.72
N PHE A 227 -14.74 -27.18 9.94
CA PHE A 227 -13.73 -26.55 10.79
C PHE A 227 -12.32 -26.89 10.31
N ILE A 228 -11.42 -25.91 10.30
CA ILE A 228 -9.98 -26.12 10.07
C ILE A 228 -9.16 -25.15 10.92
N CYS A 229 -8.00 -25.59 11.42
CA CYS A 229 -7.05 -24.66 12.03
C CYS A 229 -6.31 -23.89 10.93
N ALA A 230 -6.09 -22.59 11.12
CA ALA A 230 -5.22 -21.81 10.24
C ALA A 230 -3.81 -22.43 10.13
N CYS A 231 -3.36 -23.11 11.18
CA CYS A 231 -2.10 -23.83 11.25
C CYS A 231 -2.02 -25.11 10.40
N GLU A 232 -3.12 -25.56 9.80
CA GLU A 232 -3.20 -26.74 8.92
C GLU A 232 -3.29 -26.35 7.44
N LEU A 233 -3.50 -25.06 7.15
CA LEU A 233 -3.60 -24.54 5.80
C LEU A 233 -2.23 -24.48 5.10
N SER A 234 -2.25 -24.46 3.76
CA SER A 234 -1.08 -24.15 2.94
C SER A 234 -0.55 -22.74 3.26
N ILE A 235 0.74 -22.47 2.96
CA ILE A 235 1.33 -21.13 3.19
C ILE A 235 0.53 -20.05 2.46
N GLU A 236 0.13 -20.33 1.21
CA GLU A 236 -0.66 -19.41 0.39
C GLU A 236 -2.03 -19.12 1.01
N ASP A 237 -2.73 -20.15 1.48
CA ASP A 237 -4.04 -19.99 2.10
C ASP A 237 -3.96 -19.28 3.46
N ARG A 238 -2.88 -19.48 4.22
CA ARG A 238 -2.62 -18.69 5.43
C ARG A 238 -2.46 -17.21 5.11
N MET A 239 -1.75 -16.86 4.04
CA MET A 239 -1.62 -15.46 3.63
C MET A 239 -2.99 -14.85 3.26
N LYS A 240 -3.82 -15.59 2.51
CA LYS A 240 -5.19 -15.20 2.17
C LYS A 240 -6.06 -15.01 3.43
N VAL A 241 -6.00 -15.96 4.36
CA VAL A 241 -6.74 -15.88 5.64
C VAL A 241 -6.31 -14.66 6.45
N LEU A 242 -5.02 -14.33 6.48
CA LEU A 242 -4.51 -13.17 7.22
C LEU A 242 -5.02 -11.85 6.63
N VAL A 243 -5.08 -11.74 5.30
CA VAL A 243 -5.67 -10.59 4.60
C VAL A 243 -7.17 -10.47 4.89
N ILE A 244 -7.93 -11.57 4.80
CA ILE A 244 -9.36 -11.54 5.13
C ILE A 244 -9.56 -11.17 6.61
N TYR A 245 -8.68 -11.63 7.50
CA TYR A 245 -8.75 -11.28 8.91
C TYR A 245 -8.52 -9.79 9.15
N LYS A 246 -7.54 -9.16 8.49
CA LYS A 246 -7.34 -7.69 8.48
C LYS A 246 -8.63 -6.96 8.11
N ASP A 247 -9.22 -7.31 6.97
CA ASP A 247 -10.48 -6.71 6.49
C ASP A 247 -11.62 -6.92 7.48
N LYS A 248 -11.75 -8.15 8.03
CA LYS A 248 -12.77 -8.47 9.03
C LYS A 248 -12.64 -7.61 10.30
N LEU A 249 -11.43 -7.38 10.82
CA LEU A 249 -11.21 -6.50 11.98
C LEU A 249 -11.67 -5.07 11.68
N ASN A 250 -11.41 -4.56 10.48
CA ASN A 250 -11.85 -3.23 10.07
C ASN A 250 -13.38 -3.15 9.95
N LYS A 251 -14.03 -4.16 9.36
CA LYS A 251 -15.50 -4.24 9.27
C LYS A 251 -16.16 -4.33 10.64
N ILE A 252 -15.64 -5.18 11.53
CA ILE A 252 -16.10 -5.26 12.93
C ILE A 252 -16.03 -3.86 13.56
N ARG A 253 -14.90 -3.15 13.43
CA ARG A 253 -14.72 -1.81 13.99
C ARG A 253 -15.72 -0.80 13.44
N GLN A 254 -15.95 -0.81 12.12
CA GLN A 254 -16.87 0.11 11.44
C GLN A 254 -18.33 -0.11 11.85
N ASN A 255 -18.70 -1.36 12.14
CA ASN A 255 -20.09 -1.76 12.42
C ASN A 255 -20.38 -2.02 13.91
N LEU A 256 -19.56 -1.51 14.83
CA LEU A 256 -19.77 -1.66 16.27
C LEU A 256 -21.10 -1.04 16.73
N GLN A 257 -21.90 -1.85 17.44
CA GLN A 257 -23.18 -1.43 18.01
C GLN A 257 -23.07 -1.06 19.49
N ASN A 258 -22.33 -1.86 20.26
CA ASN A 258 -22.01 -1.58 21.66
C ASN A 258 -20.50 -1.57 21.88
N LYS A 259 -19.99 -0.43 22.35
CA LYS A 259 -18.57 -0.21 22.62
C LYS A 259 -18.18 -0.51 24.07
N VAL A 260 -19.14 -0.60 24.98
CA VAL A 260 -18.87 -0.85 26.41
C VAL A 260 -18.95 -2.34 26.70
N GLY A 261 -17.83 -2.94 27.09
CA GLY A 261 -17.70 -4.36 27.38
C GLY A 261 -17.24 -4.65 28.81
N SER A 262 -17.54 -5.84 29.31
CA SER A 262 -16.93 -6.36 30.55
C SER A 262 -15.41 -6.57 30.35
N THR A 263 -14.64 -6.56 31.44
CA THR A 263 -13.20 -6.88 31.39
C THR A 263 -12.95 -8.27 30.79
N ALA A 264 -13.81 -9.25 31.10
CA ALA A 264 -13.68 -10.61 30.59
C ALA A 264 -13.91 -10.67 29.07
N ASP A 265 -14.95 -10.00 28.57
CA ASP A 265 -15.27 -9.93 27.14
C ASP A 265 -14.15 -9.29 26.32
N VAL A 266 -13.65 -8.13 26.77
CA VAL A 266 -12.56 -7.43 26.07
C VAL A 266 -11.26 -8.25 26.12
N ASN A 267 -11.00 -8.97 27.21
CA ASN A 267 -9.85 -9.87 27.29
C ASN A 267 -10.01 -11.10 26.38
N GLU A 268 -11.22 -11.63 26.21
CA GLU A 268 -11.52 -12.71 25.27
C GLU A 268 -11.21 -12.29 23.83
N ILE A 269 -11.62 -11.07 23.44
CA ILE A 269 -11.33 -10.47 22.12
C ILE A 269 -9.81 -10.35 21.91
N LYS A 270 -9.10 -9.78 22.90
CA LYS A 270 -7.63 -9.64 22.86
C LYS A 270 -6.95 -11.00 22.72
N ASN A 271 -7.42 -12.01 23.46
CA ASN A 271 -6.88 -13.36 23.39
C ASN A 271 -7.09 -14.00 22.01
N ASN A 272 -8.23 -13.78 21.36
CA ASN A 272 -8.47 -14.28 20.00
C ASN A 272 -7.54 -13.63 18.97
N ILE A 273 -7.31 -12.32 19.08
CA ILE A 273 -6.33 -11.60 18.26
C ILE A 273 -4.91 -12.13 18.53
N GLU A 274 -4.56 -12.36 19.78
CA GLU A 274 -3.22 -12.83 20.15
C GLU A 274 -2.93 -14.24 19.63
N LYS A 275 -3.94 -15.11 19.55
CA LYS A 275 -3.80 -16.43 18.88
C LYS A 275 -3.40 -16.29 17.41
N VAL A 276 -3.92 -15.28 16.70
CA VAL A 276 -3.48 -14.96 15.33
C VAL A 276 -2.00 -14.58 15.33
N ASN A 277 -1.61 -13.64 16.20
CA ASN A 277 -0.21 -13.23 16.34
C ASN A 277 0.73 -14.42 16.60
N GLN A 278 0.32 -15.33 17.48
CA GLN A 278 1.11 -16.52 17.82
C GLN A 278 1.29 -17.46 16.63
N ILE A 279 0.21 -17.77 15.90
CA ILE A 279 0.28 -18.66 14.72
C ILE A 279 1.22 -18.09 13.65
N TYR A 280 1.08 -16.81 13.32
CA TYR A 280 1.86 -16.21 12.23
C TYR A 280 3.28 -15.84 12.66
N SER A 281 3.50 -15.48 13.94
CA SER A 281 4.87 -15.33 14.46
C SER A 281 5.61 -16.66 14.51
N LYS A 282 4.91 -17.76 14.82
CA LYS A 282 5.46 -19.11 14.75
C LYS A 282 5.80 -19.52 13.31
N LEU A 283 4.90 -19.27 12.37
CA LEU A 283 5.13 -19.48 10.93
C LEU A 283 6.41 -18.74 10.47
N LEU A 284 6.56 -17.47 10.85
CA LEU A 284 7.77 -16.70 10.54
C LEU A 284 9.02 -17.26 11.23
N LYS A 285 8.96 -17.75 12.47
CA LYS A 285 10.18 -18.21 13.17
C LYS A 285 10.63 -19.61 12.79
N GLU A 286 9.69 -20.51 12.54
CA GLU A 286 9.96 -21.95 12.56
C GLU A 286 9.82 -22.62 11.18
N ASP A 287 9.11 -22.00 10.23
CA ASP A 287 8.88 -22.62 8.93
C ASP A 287 10.06 -22.38 7.97
N LYS A 288 10.76 -23.48 7.65
CA LYS A 288 11.91 -23.49 6.74
C LYS A 288 11.52 -23.45 5.27
N ASN A 289 10.26 -23.74 4.95
CA ASN A 289 9.75 -23.75 3.58
C ASN A 289 9.28 -22.36 3.12
N LEU A 290 9.24 -21.38 4.03
CA LEU A 290 8.94 -19.99 3.70
C LEU A 290 10.08 -19.40 2.88
N THR A 291 9.79 -19.00 1.64
CA THR A 291 10.72 -18.19 0.86
C THR A 291 10.92 -16.82 1.50
N GLU A 292 12.02 -16.13 1.19
CA GLU A 292 12.29 -14.79 1.73
C GLU A 292 11.18 -13.79 1.36
N ASN A 293 10.60 -13.94 0.16
CA ASN A 293 9.47 -13.13 -0.29
C ASN A 293 8.20 -13.44 0.52
N GLN A 294 7.87 -14.71 0.73
CA GLN A 294 6.71 -15.10 1.55
C GLN A 294 6.87 -14.60 2.99
N ARG A 295 8.07 -14.71 3.56
CA ARG A 295 8.42 -14.19 4.89
C ARG A 295 8.21 -12.69 4.98
N THR A 296 8.66 -11.96 3.98
CA THR A 296 8.46 -10.51 3.85
C THR A 296 6.98 -10.14 3.82
N VAL A 297 6.18 -10.82 2.99
CA VAL A 297 4.74 -10.51 2.85
C VAL A 297 3.98 -10.90 4.12
N VAL A 298 4.23 -12.09 4.69
CA VAL A 298 3.59 -12.52 5.94
C VAL A 298 3.92 -11.55 7.09
N SER A 299 5.18 -11.10 7.17
CA SER A 299 5.60 -10.12 8.19
C SER A 299 4.78 -8.83 8.11
N LEU A 300 4.61 -8.30 6.91
CA LEU A 300 3.91 -7.03 6.68
C LEU A 300 2.41 -7.16 6.90
N LEU A 301 1.81 -8.23 6.38
CA LEU A 301 0.41 -8.54 6.63
C LEU A 301 0.12 -8.69 8.13
N LEU A 302 1.03 -9.33 8.87
CA LEU A 302 0.90 -9.48 10.31
C LEU A 302 1.00 -8.14 11.05
N GLU A 303 1.88 -7.24 10.60
CA GLU A 303 1.99 -5.88 11.13
C GLU A 303 0.71 -5.07 10.88
N GLN A 304 0.15 -5.15 9.67
CA GLN A 304 -1.13 -4.50 9.36
C GLN A 304 -2.28 -5.06 10.19
N VAL A 305 -2.34 -6.38 10.41
CA VAL A 305 -3.31 -7.00 11.31
C VAL A 305 -3.15 -6.49 12.75
N LYS A 306 -1.91 -6.34 13.24
CA LYS A 306 -1.66 -5.75 14.57
C LYS A 306 -2.15 -4.31 14.65
N ASN A 307 -1.93 -3.51 13.61
CA ASN A 307 -2.42 -2.13 13.57
C ASN A 307 -3.96 -2.08 13.58
N SER A 308 -4.63 -2.85 12.73
CA SER A 308 -6.10 -3.00 12.75
C SER A 308 -6.63 -3.49 14.09
N ALA A 309 -5.93 -4.44 14.73
CA ALA A 309 -6.28 -4.96 16.05
C ALA A 309 -6.15 -3.90 17.15
N ILE A 310 -5.08 -3.11 17.15
CA ILE A 310 -4.88 -2.01 18.09
C ILE A 310 -6.02 -1.00 17.95
N GLU A 311 -6.36 -0.63 16.72
CA GLU A 311 -7.44 0.31 16.45
C GLU A 311 -8.83 -0.23 16.83
N LEU A 312 -9.07 -1.53 16.65
CA LEU A 312 -10.28 -2.17 17.16
C LEU A 312 -10.31 -2.15 18.70
N VAL A 313 -9.23 -2.54 19.37
CA VAL A 313 -9.18 -2.59 20.83
C VAL A 313 -9.35 -1.20 21.46
N LYS A 314 -8.78 -0.15 20.85
CA LYS A 314 -8.97 1.25 21.28
C LYS A 314 -10.41 1.72 21.18
N SER A 315 -11.23 1.09 20.35
CA SER A 315 -12.63 1.48 20.16
C SER A 315 -13.56 0.96 21.27
N PHE A 316 -13.05 0.12 22.18
CA PHE A 316 -13.81 -0.39 23.33
C PHE A 316 -13.59 0.44 24.59
N GLU A 317 -14.66 0.56 25.37
CA GLU A 317 -14.64 1.07 26.73
C GLU A 317 -14.84 -0.11 27.70
N ILE A 318 -14.00 -0.20 28.73
CA ILE A 318 -14.06 -1.30 29.70
C ILE A 318 -14.87 -0.85 30.91
N ASN A 319 -15.96 -1.56 31.19
CA ASN A 319 -16.65 -1.47 32.47
C ASN A 319 -16.14 -2.56 33.40
N ALA A 320 -15.29 -2.17 34.36
CA ALA A 320 -14.65 -3.10 35.29
C ALA A 320 -15.64 -3.78 36.25
N ASP A 321 -16.79 -3.15 36.52
CA ASP A 321 -17.80 -3.63 37.46
C ASP A 321 -18.88 -4.49 36.78
N ALA A 322 -18.88 -4.54 35.44
CA ALA A 322 -19.84 -5.33 34.68
C ALA A 322 -19.53 -6.83 34.80
N LYS A 323 -20.54 -7.61 35.22
CA LYS A 323 -20.48 -9.08 35.16
C LYS A 323 -20.49 -9.54 33.70
N ASP A 324 -19.68 -10.54 33.38
CA ASP A 324 -19.62 -11.11 32.04
C ASP A 324 -20.92 -11.83 31.67
N THR A 325 -21.79 -11.13 30.94
CA THR A 325 -23.10 -11.59 30.51
C THR A 325 -23.37 -11.16 29.07
N PRO A 326 -24.33 -11.78 28.36
CA PRO A 326 -24.70 -11.33 27.01
C PRO A 326 -25.08 -9.85 26.93
N ALA A 327 -25.62 -9.26 28.00
CA ALA A 327 -26.01 -7.85 28.05
C ALA A 327 -24.83 -6.88 28.18
N SER A 328 -23.70 -7.34 28.72
CA SER A 328 -22.48 -6.55 28.92
C SER A 328 -21.39 -6.86 27.87
N ALA A 329 -21.74 -7.62 26.84
CA ALA A 329 -20.81 -7.99 25.77
C ALA A 329 -20.79 -6.91 24.68
N THR A 330 -19.68 -6.86 23.96
CA THR A 330 -19.51 -6.03 22.78
C THR A 330 -20.07 -6.74 21.55
N TYR A 331 -20.79 -5.98 20.72
CA TYR A 331 -21.44 -6.48 19.50
C TYR A 331 -21.12 -5.60 18.30
N TYR A 332 -21.04 -6.22 17.14
CA TYR A 332 -21.03 -5.56 15.84
C TYR A 332 -22.18 -6.09 14.99
N TYR A 333 -22.70 -5.27 14.08
CA TYR A 333 -23.66 -5.73 13.09
C TYR A 333 -22.91 -6.44 11.96
N ASP A 334 -23.21 -7.72 11.77
CA ASP A 334 -22.60 -8.54 10.72
C ASP A 334 -23.49 -8.47 9.47
N ASP A 335 -23.14 -7.60 8.52
CA ASP A 335 -23.89 -7.39 7.28
C ASP A 335 -24.08 -8.68 6.48
N GLU A 336 -23.16 -9.65 6.62
CA GLU A 336 -23.20 -10.92 5.89
C GLU A 336 -24.19 -11.91 6.52
N LEU A 337 -24.35 -11.84 7.84
CA LEU A 337 -25.29 -12.68 8.58
C LEU A 337 -26.64 -11.99 8.82
N GLY A 338 -26.70 -10.68 8.68
CA GLY A 338 -27.90 -9.85 8.87
C GLY A 338 -28.32 -9.69 10.33
N PHE A 339 -27.40 -9.91 11.29
CA PHE A 339 -27.69 -9.77 12.72
C PHE A 339 -26.46 -9.36 13.54
N ASN A 340 -26.70 -8.94 14.78
CA ASN A 340 -25.64 -8.56 15.73
C ASN A 340 -24.89 -9.79 16.22
N ASN A 341 -23.57 -9.81 16.03
CA ASN A 341 -22.71 -10.88 16.49
C ASN A 341 -21.76 -10.38 17.59
N LYS A 342 -21.43 -11.25 18.55
CA LYS A 342 -20.49 -10.94 19.63
C LYS A 342 -19.12 -10.69 19.01
N VAL A 343 -18.45 -9.59 19.37
CA VAL A 343 -17.13 -9.28 18.80
C VAL A 343 -16.12 -10.37 19.10
N ALA A 344 -16.14 -10.95 20.31
CA ALA A 344 -15.29 -12.08 20.69
C ALA A 344 -15.46 -13.28 19.73
N HIS A 345 -16.70 -13.59 19.34
CA HIS A 345 -16.97 -14.61 18.35
C HIS A 345 -16.45 -14.19 16.97
N GLY A 346 -16.73 -12.96 16.54
CA GLY A 346 -16.27 -12.41 15.26
C GLY A 346 -14.75 -12.44 15.08
N THR A 347 -13.96 -12.17 16.12
CA THR A 347 -12.49 -12.20 16.07
C THR A 347 -11.89 -13.59 16.19
N SER A 348 -12.70 -14.63 16.48
CA SER A 348 -12.16 -15.98 16.69
C SER A 348 -11.91 -16.78 15.41
N TYR A 349 -12.43 -16.33 14.26
CA TYR A 349 -12.38 -17.09 13.00
C TYR A 349 -12.50 -16.22 11.75
N VAL A 350 -12.22 -16.84 10.60
CA VAL A 350 -12.51 -16.32 9.25
C VAL A 350 -13.24 -17.39 8.45
N LEU A 351 -14.17 -16.98 7.58
CA LEU A 351 -14.72 -17.87 6.55
C LEU A 351 -13.85 -17.83 5.31
N PHE A 352 -13.27 -18.98 4.94
CA PHE A 352 -12.40 -19.12 3.78
C PHE A 352 -12.59 -20.50 3.16
N ASN A 353 -12.85 -20.59 1.84
CA ASN A 353 -13.07 -21.85 1.11
C ASN A 353 -14.06 -22.81 1.75
N MET A 354 -15.19 -22.30 2.22
CA MET A 354 -16.22 -23.10 2.91
C MET A 354 -15.73 -23.68 4.24
N HIS A 355 -14.61 -23.19 4.74
CA HIS A 355 -14.08 -23.54 6.03
C HIS A 355 -14.31 -22.44 7.06
N HIS A 356 -14.62 -22.87 8.27
CA HIS A 356 -14.54 -22.06 9.47
C HIS A 356 -13.10 -22.13 9.96
N VAL A 357 -12.27 -21.20 9.47
CA VAL A 357 -10.85 -21.17 9.79
C VAL A 357 -10.67 -20.50 11.14
N ALA A 358 -10.33 -21.29 12.15
CA ALA A 358 -10.03 -20.79 13.49
C ALA A 358 -8.53 -20.65 13.71
N PHE A 359 -8.16 -19.78 14.66
CA PHE A 359 -6.77 -19.57 15.07
C PHE A 359 -6.39 -20.42 16.29
N THR A 360 -7.09 -21.54 16.47
CA THR A 360 -6.80 -22.55 17.50
C THR A 360 -7.27 -23.92 17.01
N THR A 361 -6.81 -24.98 17.67
CA THR A 361 -7.20 -26.35 17.35
C THR A 361 -8.64 -26.62 17.76
N LYS A 362 -9.28 -27.62 17.13
CA LYS A 362 -10.70 -27.91 17.32
C LYS A 362 -11.07 -28.20 18.78
N ASP A 363 -10.20 -28.87 19.53
CA ASP A 363 -10.35 -29.18 20.95
C ASP A 363 -10.33 -27.94 21.87
N LYS A 364 -9.74 -26.83 21.40
CA LYS A 364 -9.62 -25.57 22.14
C LYS A 364 -10.57 -24.48 21.63
N TYR A 365 -11.35 -24.78 20.59
CA TYR A 365 -12.29 -23.83 20.01
C TYR A 365 -13.61 -23.84 20.78
N THR A 366 -14.01 -22.68 21.30
CA THR A 366 -15.12 -22.54 22.25
C THR A 366 -16.42 -22.04 21.62
N TYR A 367 -16.39 -21.61 20.35
CA TYR A 367 -17.58 -21.07 19.68
C TYR A 367 -18.25 -22.13 18.80
N SER A 368 -19.54 -21.94 18.54
CA SER A 368 -20.28 -22.79 17.62
C SER A 368 -19.79 -22.59 16.18
N VAL A 369 -19.60 -23.71 15.47
CA VAL A 369 -19.31 -23.70 14.03
C VAL A 369 -20.64 -23.89 13.31
N PRO A 370 -21.11 -22.91 12.53
CA PRO A 370 -22.37 -23.03 11.81
C PRO A 370 -22.26 -24.14 10.76
N ALA A 371 -23.20 -25.09 10.76
CA ALA A 371 -23.19 -26.23 9.85
C ALA A 371 -23.31 -25.82 8.37
N LEU A 372 -23.86 -24.64 8.11
CA LEU A 372 -24.10 -24.11 6.78
C LEU A 372 -23.63 -22.66 6.67
N THR A 373 -22.90 -22.32 5.61
CA THR A 373 -22.48 -20.95 5.26
C THR A 373 -23.03 -20.54 3.90
N LYS A 374 -23.30 -19.24 3.72
CA LYS A 374 -23.81 -18.65 2.47
C LYS A 374 -22.70 -18.09 1.57
N ILE A 375 -21.45 -18.03 2.04
CA ILE A 375 -20.40 -17.20 1.40
C ILE A 375 -19.09 -17.97 1.24
N SER A 376 -18.55 -17.98 0.02
CA SER A 376 -17.16 -18.36 -0.29
C SER A 376 -16.34 -17.10 -0.56
N ARG A 377 -15.34 -16.81 0.28
CA ARG A 377 -14.49 -15.61 0.14
C ARG A 377 -13.20 -15.84 -0.66
N ASN A 378 -13.09 -16.91 -1.46
CA ASN A 378 -11.82 -17.21 -2.15
C ASN A 378 -11.43 -16.08 -3.13
N ASN A 379 -12.39 -15.59 -3.91
CA ASN A 379 -12.16 -14.53 -4.90
C ASN A 379 -11.87 -13.19 -4.23
N VAL A 380 -12.58 -12.87 -3.15
CA VAL A 380 -12.36 -11.67 -2.32
C VAL A 380 -10.99 -11.70 -1.66
N ALA A 381 -10.54 -12.87 -1.18
CA ALA A 381 -9.22 -13.02 -0.59
C ALA A 381 -8.09 -12.76 -1.59
N ILE A 382 -8.25 -13.24 -2.83
CA ILE A 382 -7.28 -13.02 -3.91
C ILE A 382 -7.22 -11.53 -4.29
N GLU A 383 -8.37 -10.87 -4.41
CA GLU A 383 -8.44 -9.44 -4.73
C GLU A 383 -7.84 -8.58 -3.62
N LEU A 384 -8.23 -8.82 -2.36
CA LEU A 384 -7.67 -8.11 -1.21
C LEU A 384 -6.17 -8.38 -1.04
N LEU A 385 -5.70 -9.58 -1.36
CA LEU A 385 -4.26 -9.90 -1.27
C LEU A 385 -3.48 -9.19 -2.39
N LYS A 386 -4.06 -9.05 -3.60
CA LYS A 386 -3.50 -8.22 -4.67
C LYS A 386 -3.43 -6.75 -4.26
N GLU A 387 -4.48 -6.21 -3.66
CA GLU A 387 -4.50 -4.82 -3.16
C GLU A 387 -3.49 -4.61 -2.03
N THR A 388 -3.45 -5.53 -1.06
CA THR A 388 -2.56 -5.42 0.09
C THR A 388 -1.10 -5.59 -0.30
N VAL A 389 -0.78 -6.49 -1.24
CA VAL A 389 0.59 -6.60 -1.78
C VAL A 389 0.97 -5.35 -2.56
N LYS A 390 0.06 -4.71 -3.31
CA LYS A 390 0.31 -3.40 -3.93
C LYS A 390 0.63 -2.33 -2.87
N GLU A 391 -0.18 -2.24 -1.82
CA GLU A 391 0.00 -1.30 -0.68
C GLU A 391 1.35 -1.52 0.03
N ILE A 392 1.74 -2.79 0.22
CA ILE A 392 3.00 -3.20 0.82
C ILE A 392 4.21 -2.83 -0.05
N VAL A 393 4.11 -3.02 -1.37
CA VAL A 393 5.19 -2.71 -2.32
C VAL A 393 5.43 -1.20 -2.39
N THR A 394 4.40 -0.38 -2.18
CA THR A 394 4.54 1.07 -2.03
C THR A 394 5.17 1.51 -0.69
N GLU A 395 5.09 0.69 0.37
CA GLU A 395 5.59 1.05 1.72
C GLU A 395 7.06 0.60 1.97
N LYS A 396 7.57 -0.39 1.22
CA LYS A 396 8.87 -1.06 1.47
C LYS A 396 10.07 -0.61 0.62
N VAL A 397 10.07 0.58 0.02
CA VAL A 397 11.30 1.17 -0.56
C VAL A 397 11.92 2.22 0.37
N PRO A 398 12.60 1.85 1.47
CA PRO A 398 13.66 2.67 2.01
C PRO A 398 14.94 2.41 1.18
N THR A 399 15.31 3.38 0.36
CA THR A 399 16.60 3.37 -0.34
C THR A 399 17.70 3.72 0.66
N SER A 400 18.36 2.71 1.23
CA SER A 400 19.69 2.87 1.83
C SER A 400 20.73 2.11 1.01
N SER A 401 20.97 2.58 -0.22
CA SER A 401 22.25 2.31 -0.89
C SER A 401 23.25 3.36 -0.45
N VAL A 402 23.98 3.06 0.64
CA VAL A 402 25.21 3.77 0.99
C VAL A 402 26.24 3.45 -0.10
N SER A 403 26.41 4.39 -1.03
CA SER A 403 27.66 4.52 -1.78
C SER A 403 28.70 5.12 -0.85
N HIS A 404 29.80 4.38 -0.64
CA HIS A 404 31.04 4.92 -0.11
C HIS A 404 31.48 6.13 -0.94
N ASP A 405 31.48 7.32 -0.31
CA ASP A 405 32.47 8.40 -0.40
C ASP A 405 31.80 9.76 -0.14
N ASN A 406 31.88 10.22 1.11
CA ASN A 406 32.32 11.58 1.47
C ASN A 406 32.27 11.76 3.00
N CYS A 407 33.46 11.94 3.57
CA CYS A 407 33.67 12.31 4.97
C CYS A 407 33.31 13.79 5.15
N GLU A 408 32.06 14.08 5.55
CA GLU A 408 31.68 15.41 6.03
C GLU A 408 31.60 15.45 7.56
N LYS A 409 32.38 16.38 8.13
CA LYS A 409 32.55 16.59 9.58
C LYS A 409 31.22 16.93 10.25
N PRO A 410 30.96 16.43 11.48
CA PRO A 410 29.73 16.74 12.19
C PRO A 410 29.61 18.24 12.47
N SER A 411 28.42 18.77 12.22
CA SER A 411 28.08 20.19 12.37
C SER A 411 28.41 20.70 13.78
N LYS A 412 28.85 21.96 13.87
CA LYS A 412 29.30 22.61 15.13
C LYS A 412 28.25 22.52 16.25
N LEU A 413 26.97 22.37 15.90
CA LEU A 413 25.84 22.26 16.81
C LEU A 413 25.84 20.92 17.56
N LEU A 414 26.19 19.82 16.89
CA LEU A 414 26.30 18.49 17.53
C LEU A 414 27.47 18.41 18.51
N ARG A 415 28.58 19.09 18.21
CA ARG A 415 29.72 19.20 19.14
C ARG A 415 29.37 20.02 20.37
N LEU A 416 28.57 21.09 20.22
CA LEU A 416 28.13 21.89 21.35
C LEU A 416 27.20 21.09 22.29
N PHE A 417 26.29 20.30 21.72
CA PHE A 417 25.39 19.43 22.49
C PHE A 417 26.14 18.31 23.23
N ALA A 418 27.13 17.69 22.58
CA ALA A 418 27.95 16.67 23.23
C ALA A 418 28.76 17.24 24.42
N VAL A 419 29.32 18.44 24.26
CA VAL A 419 30.05 19.12 25.35
C VAL A 419 29.10 19.50 26.49
N LEU A 420 27.95 20.12 26.18
CA LEU A 420 26.96 20.49 27.20
C LEU A 420 26.40 19.28 27.96
N SER A 421 26.15 18.17 27.26
CA SER A 421 25.73 16.91 27.88
C SER A 421 26.79 16.33 28.81
N SER A 422 28.07 16.37 28.40
CA SER A 422 29.18 15.87 29.23
C SER A 422 29.38 16.69 30.51
N VAL A 423 29.23 18.03 30.44
CA VAL A 423 29.33 18.91 31.60
C VAL A 423 28.18 18.67 32.58
N LEU A 424 26.96 18.49 32.08
CA LEU A 424 25.79 18.21 32.91
C LEU A 424 25.95 16.87 33.66
N LEU A 425 26.48 15.85 32.99
CA LEU A 425 26.77 14.54 33.60
C LEU A 425 27.82 14.66 34.71
N PHE A 426 28.89 15.44 34.50
CA PHE A 426 29.92 15.66 35.52
C PHE A 426 29.38 16.37 36.76
N ILE A 427 28.51 17.38 36.58
CA ILE A 427 27.86 18.06 37.71
C ILE A 427 27.01 17.08 38.51
N LEU A 428 26.25 16.22 37.82
CA LEU A 428 25.35 15.24 38.44
C LEU A 428 26.12 14.19 39.25
N ILE A 429 27.27 13.73 38.72
CA ILE A 429 28.20 12.84 39.43
C ILE A 429 28.78 13.53 40.67
N PHE A 430 29.18 14.80 40.57
CA PHE A 430 29.73 15.55 41.71
C PHE A 430 28.70 15.71 42.83
N VAL A 431 27.44 16.01 42.50
CA VAL A 431 26.34 16.10 43.48
C VAL A 431 26.11 14.76 44.16
N LEU A 432 26.15 13.65 43.41
CA LEU A 432 26.02 12.29 43.95
C LEU A 432 27.16 11.94 44.90
N ILE A 433 28.40 12.27 44.55
CA ILE A 433 29.56 12.05 45.44
C ILE A 433 29.42 12.86 46.72
N PHE A 434 29.00 14.12 46.61
CA PHE A 434 28.80 14.98 47.78
C PHE A 434 27.71 14.45 48.71
N LEU A 435 26.59 13.96 48.14
CA LEU A 435 25.52 13.32 48.90
C LEU A 435 25.99 12.06 49.62
N VAL A 436 26.81 11.22 48.96
CA VAL A 436 27.38 10.02 49.57
C VAL A 436 28.33 10.37 50.71
N ILE A 437 29.22 11.36 50.54
CA ILE A 437 30.13 11.81 51.60
C ILE A 437 29.33 12.37 52.79
N TYR A 438 28.32 13.19 52.53
CA TYR A 438 27.44 13.74 53.57
C TYR A 438 26.73 12.64 54.36
N TYR A 439 26.23 11.61 53.67
CA TYR A 439 25.53 10.50 54.31
C TYR A 439 26.42 9.56 55.12
N VAL A 440 27.73 9.51 54.83
CA VAL A 440 28.72 8.71 55.57
C VAL A 440 29.25 9.44 56.80
N GLN A 441 29.11 10.77 56.86
CA GLN A 441 29.55 11.60 58.00
C GLN A 441 28.46 11.88 59.05
N MET A 442 27.19 11.66 58.72
CA MET A 442 26.10 11.50 59.70
C MET A 442 26.04 10.06 60.20
#